data_AF-A0AAN8K2P4-F1
#
_entry.id   AF-A0AAN8K2P4-F1
#
_cell.length_a   1.000
_cell.length_b   1.000
_cell.length_c   1.000
_cell.angle_alpha   90.00
_cell.angle_beta   90.00
_cell.angle_gamma   90.00
#
_symmetry.space_group_name_H-M   'P 1'
#
loop_
_entity.id
_entity.type
_entity.pdbx_description
1 polymer ?
#
loop_
_entity_poly.entity_id
_entity_poly.type
_entity_poly.pdbx_seq_one_letter_code
_entity_poly.pdbx_strand_id
1 'polypeptide(L)'
;MLGLGCILKYNSDLLNHYLEPMLEAFRENGYEVSLTDLYEAVSVILIGLGSAILTVGSLGCCGACCKLKSFIITYTVIVLAVTIAEIVCAVLLFTMRKEMESTLQPMLQASIRNSYTGDAGVDVTTLGFNFLFTEWDCCGVHNYTDLHLATKWDRSVMLYGFQFTMAIPLMCCKLDGTFPNMVIPKDALCALYPHSSNSNYHKGCYAEVEKSINKYQYIIIGSGIGVLVLEIGSIIASIYLFKELLFLKRKLLAVTPRTPRVWGVLNF
;
A
#
# COMPACT_ATOMS: atom_id res chain seq x y z
N MET A 1 0.65 2.24 11.48
CA MET A 1 0.05 2.78 10.25
C MET A 1 -0.50 4.19 10.44
N LEU A 2 -1.43 4.44 11.37
CA LEU A 2 -1.96 5.80 11.61
C LEU A 2 -0.85 6.82 11.91
N GLY A 3 0.00 6.54 12.91
CA GLY A 3 1.10 7.45 13.28
C GLY A 3 2.07 7.73 12.14
N LEU A 4 2.45 6.69 11.38
CA LEU A 4 3.31 6.85 10.20
C LEU A 4 2.63 7.70 9.12
N GLY A 5 1.35 7.48 8.83
CA GLY A 5 0.60 8.28 7.86
C GLY A 5 0.42 9.73 8.31
N CYS A 6 0.18 9.99 9.60
CA CYS A 6 0.13 11.35 10.14
C CYS A 6 1.50 12.04 10.09
N ILE A 7 2.58 11.32 10.38
CA ILE A 7 3.95 11.85 10.26
C ILE A 7 4.22 12.20 8.80
N LEU A 8 3.93 11.32 7.86
CA LEU A 8 4.12 11.58 6.43
C LEU A 8 3.27 12.76 5.93
N LYS A 9 2.06 12.96 6.45
CA LYS A 9 1.17 14.06 6.05
C LYS A 9 1.48 15.41 6.69
N TYR A 10 1.90 15.42 7.96
CA TYR A 10 1.96 16.64 8.77
C TYR A 10 3.37 17.02 9.24
N ASN A 11 4.37 16.15 9.08
CA ASN A 11 5.75 16.45 9.44
C ASN A 11 6.57 16.73 8.17
N SER A 12 6.39 17.93 7.62
CA SER A 12 7.13 18.42 6.46
C SER A 12 8.65 18.48 6.70
N ASP A 13 9.11 18.67 7.93
CA ASP A 13 10.54 18.77 8.25
C ASP A 13 11.25 17.41 8.17
N LEU A 14 10.61 16.33 8.64
CA LEU A 14 11.15 14.97 8.50
C LEU A 14 11.16 14.54 7.02
N LEU A 15 10.15 14.94 6.27
CA LEU A 15 10.08 14.71 4.84
C LEU A 15 11.20 15.47 4.12
N ASN A 16 11.35 16.78 4.34
CA ASN A 16 12.41 17.59 3.77
C ASN A 16 13.81 17.06 4.13
N HIS A 17 14.04 16.61 5.37
CA HIS A 17 15.35 16.11 5.79
C HIS A 17 15.82 14.82 5.07
N TYR A 18 14.91 13.92 4.71
CA TYR A 18 15.24 12.69 3.98
C TYR A 18 15.13 12.86 2.46
N LEU A 19 14.32 13.81 2.00
CA LEU A 19 14.00 13.99 0.59
C LEU A 19 14.85 15.08 -0.09
N GLU A 20 15.33 16.09 0.63
CA GLU A 20 16.26 17.11 0.11
C GLU A 20 17.51 16.53 -0.56
N PRO A 21 18.24 15.53 0.00
CA PRO A 21 19.40 14.97 -0.71
C PRO A 21 19.02 14.28 -2.03
N MET A 22 17.80 13.75 -2.17
CA MET A 22 17.29 13.28 -3.46
C MET A 22 16.89 14.44 -4.38
N LEU A 23 16.27 15.49 -3.84
CA LEU A 23 15.78 16.65 -4.58
C LEU A 23 16.91 17.55 -5.10
N GLU A 24 18.02 17.67 -4.37
CA GLU A 24 19.22 18.41 -4.77
C GLU A 24 19.95 17.74 -5.94
N ALA A 25 19.96 16.40 -6.00
CA ALA A 25 20.48 15.69 -7.17
C ALA A 25 19.65 16.00 -8.44
N PHE A 26 18.34 16.22 -8.32
CA PHE A 26 17.48 16.61 -9.45
C PHE A 26 17.54 18.12 -9.78
N ARG A 27 17.87 18.98 -8.80
CA ARG A 27 17.79 20.45 -8.91
C ARG A 27 18.86 21.07 -9.82
N GLU A 28 20.01 20.43 -10.05
CA GLU A 28 21.00 20.95 -11.01
C GLU A 28 20.52 20.90 -12.48
N ASN A 29 19.43 20.18 -12.79
CA ASN A 29 18.87 20.10 -14.15
C ASN A 29 17.56 20.91 -14.34
N GLY A 30 17.21 21.81 -13.41
CA GLY A 30 16.12 22.79 -13.61
C GLY A 30 14.71 22.20 -13.59
N TYR A 31 14.44 21.19 -12.77
CA TYR A 31 13.13 20.53 -12.68
C TYR A 31 12.53 20.61 -11.26
N GLU A 32 11.28 21.05 -11.13
CA GLU A 32 10.51 20.99 -9.87
C GLU A 32 9.80 19.63 -9.75
N VAL A 33 10.35 18.75 -8.91
CA VAL A 33 9.75 17.44 -8.60
C VAL A 33 8.63 17.61 -7.55
N SER A 34 7.36 17.37 -7.91
CA SER A 34 6.27 17.28 -6.93
C SER A 34 6.19 15.85 -6.37
N LEU A 35 7.12 15.49 -5.49
CA LEU A 35 6.99 14.31 -4.60
C LEU A 35 5.77 14.40 -3.67
N THR A 36 5.10 15.55 -3.73
CA THR A 36 3.97 15.95 -2.93
C THR A 36 2.76 15.03 -3.06
N ASP A 37 2.42 14.71 -4.30
CA ASP A 37 1.18 14.02 -4.63
C ASP A 37 1.24 12.52 -4.25
N LEU A 38 2.42 11.91 -4.32
CA LEU A 38 2.60 10.52 -3.87
C LEU A 38 2.56 10.38 -2.37
N TYR A 39 3.32 11.21 -1.64
CA TYR A 39 3.28 11.11 -0.19
C TYR A 39 1.86 11.37 0.28
N GLU A 40 1.12 12.28 -0.36
CA GLU A 40 -0.26 12.55 -0.01
C GLU A 40 -1.13 11.31 -0.21
N ALA A 41 -1.06 10.66 -1.36
CA ALA A 41 -1.80 9.43 -1.64
C ALA A 41 -1.46 8.29 -0.65
N VAL A 42 -0.17 8.04 -0.42
CA VAL A 42 0.29 6.99 0.51
C VAL A 42 -0.11 7.31 1.95
N SER A 43 0.01 8.57 2.37
CA SER A 43 -0.35 9.01 3.72
C SER A 43 -1.85 8.85 3.97
N VAL A 44 -2.70 9.21 3.01
CA VAL A 44 -4.16 9.07 3.12
C VAL A 44 -4.54 7.60 3.31
N ILE A 45 -3.94 6.68 2.54
CA ILE A 45 -4.18 5.24 2.69
C ILE A 45 -3.74 4.75 4.07
N LEU A 46 -2.53 5.11 4.52
CA LEU A 46 -1.99 4.71 5.82
C LEU A 46 -2.82 5.24 7.00
N ILE A 47 -3.34 6.47 6.89
CA ILE A 47 -4.25 7.06 7.88
C ILE A 47 -5.58 6.33 7.87
N GLY A 48 -6.15 6.06 6.69
CA GLY A 48 -7.41 5.33 6.55
C GLY A 48 -7.34 3.93 7.17
N LEU A 49 -6.35 3.12 6.78
CA LEU A 49 -6.14 1.78 7.34
C LEU A 49 -5.83 1.83 8.84
N GLY A 50 -4.98 2.77 9.26
CA GLY A 50 -4.63 2.93 10.66
C GLY A 50 -5.82 3.32 11.54
N SER A 51 -6.68 4.21 11.07
CA SER A 51 -7.89 4.63 11.79
C SER A 51 -8.93 3.52 11.87
N ALA A 52 -9.10 2.73 10.82
CA ALA A 52 -9.95 1.54 10.83
C ALA A 52 -9.48 0.52 11.88
N ILE A 53 -8.19 0.19 11.89
CA ILE A 53 -7.61 -0.75 12.86
C ILE A 53 -7.80 -0.25 14.30
N LEU A 54 -7.56 1.04 14.57
CA LEU A 54 -7.76 1.63 15.89
C LEU A 54 -9.24 1.61 16.30
N THR A 55 -10.16 1.86 15.37
CA THR A 55 -11.60 1.82 15.65
C THR A 55 -12.02 0.41 16.03
N VAL A 56 -11.61 -0.61 15.28
CA VAL A 56 -11.91 -2.01 15.60
C VAL A 56 -11.26 -2.42 16.92
N GLY A 57 -9.99 -2.05 17.14
CA GLY A 57 -9.27 -2.35 18.38
C GLY A 57 -9.91 -1.70 19.62
N SER A 58 -10.36 -0.45 19.51
CA SER A 58 -11.06 0.26 20.59
C SER A 58 -12.43 -0.36 20.89
N LEU A 59 -13.18 -0.82 19.89
CA LEU A 59 -14.43 -1.57 20.11
C LEU A 59 -14.17 -2.86 20.92
N GLY A 60 -13.11 -3.60 20.58
CA GLY A 60 -12.70 -4.79 21.33
C GLY A 60 -12.30 -4.45 22.77
N CYS A 61 -11.42 -3.45 22.94
CA CYS A 61 -10.92 -3.03 24.25
C CYS A 61 -12.02 -2.45 25.16
N CYS A 62 -12.80 -1.47 24.67
CA CYS A 62 -13.92 -0.89 25.41
C CYS A 62 -15.03 -1.92 25.67
N GLY A 63 -15.30 -2.81 24.71
CA GLY A 63 -16.23 -3.91 24.89
C GLY A 63 -15.85 -4.79 26.07
N ALA A 64 -14.56 -5.13 26.18
CA ALA A 64 -14.04 -5.94 27.28
C ALA A 64 -13.99 -5.20 28.63
N CYS A 65 -13.41 -4.00 28.66
CA CYS A 65 -13.23 -3.21 29.89
C CYS A 65 -14.57 -2.73 30.47
N CYS A 66 -15.45 -2.19 29.62
CA CYS A 66 -16.74 -1.65 30.05
C CYS A 66 -17.85 -2.71 30.12
N LYS A 67 -17.54 -3.99 29.81
CA LYS A 67 -18.49 -5.10 29.83
C LYS A 67 -19.73 -4.85 28.93
N LEU A 68 -19.54 -4.14 27.82
CA LEU A 68 -20.59 -3.73 26.89
C LEU A 68 -20.80 -4.78 25.80
N LYS A 69 -21.92 -5.50 25.88
CA LYS A 69 -22.27 -6.61 24.96
C LYS A 69 -22.33 -6.19 23.50
N SER A 70 -22.91 -5.02 23.23
CA SER A 70 -23.08 -4.52 21.86
C SER A 70 -21.73 -4.36 21.16
N PHE A 71 -20.74 -3.79 21.85
CA PHE A 71 -19.41 -3.53 21.28
C PHE A 71 -18.64 -4.83 21.01
N ILE A 72 -18.75 -5.82 21.89
CA ILE A 72 -18.15 -7.15 21.67
C ILE A 72 -18.77 -7.86 20.46
N ILE A 73 -20.10 -7.77 20.30
CA ILE A 73 -20.80 -8.35 19.13
C ILE A 73 -20.32 -7.64 17.86
N THR A 74 -20.33 -6.31 17.82
CA THR A 74 -19.88 -5.54 16.66
C THR A 74 -18.42 -5.86 16.30
N TYR A 75 -17.52 -5.89 17.28
CA TYR A 75 -16.13 -6.30 17.10
C TYR A 75 -16.03 -7.69 16.48
N THR A 76 -16.75 -8.68 17.03
CA THR A 76 -16.71 -10.07 16.55
C THR A 76 -17.24 -10.19 15.12
N VAL A 77 -18.32 -9.48 14.77
CA VAL A 77 -18.88 -9.48 13.41
C VAL A 77 -17.90 -8.87 12.41
N ILE A 78 -17.24 -7.76 12.77
CA ILE A 78 -16.25 -7.12 11.89
C ILE A 78 -15.05 -8.05 11.68
N VAL A 79 -14.46 -8.59 12.74
CA VAL A 79 -13.31 -9.51 12.63
C VAL A 79 -13.68 -10.75 11.83
N LEU A 80 -14.85 -11.35 12.07
CA LEU A 80 -15.32 -12.50 11.29
C LEU A 80 -15.47 -12.19 9.80
N ALA A 81 -15.99 -11.00 9.46
CA ALA A 81 -16.10 -10.57 8.06
C ALA A 81 -14.72 -10.41 7.41
N VAL A 82 -13.74 -9.87 8.15
CA VAL A 82 -12.34 -9.75 7.68
C VAL A 82 -11.72 -11.13 7.46
N THR A 83 -11.87 -12.06 8.42
CA THR A 83 -11.36 -13.44 8.28
C THR A 83 -11.94 -14.14 7.05
N ILE A 84 -13.24 -13.99 6.78
CA ILE A 84 -13.87 -14.56 5.58
C ILE A 84 -13.28 -13.92 4.31
N ALA A 85 -13.13 -12.60 4.29
CA ALA A 85 -12.53 -11.90 3.15
C ALA A 85 -11.08 -12.33 2.91
N GLU A 86 -10.28 -12.50 3.96
CA GLU A 86 -8.90 -12.99 3.87
C GLU A 86 -8.83 -14.39 3.27
N ILE A 87 -9.68 -15.32 3.73
CA ILE A 87 -9.75 -16.68 3.20
C ILE A 87 -10.15 -16.65 1.71
N VAL A 88 -11.15 -15.85 1.34
CA VAL A 88 -11.57 -15.71 -0.08
C VAL A 88 -10.42 -15.17 -0.93
N CYS A 89 -9.75 -14.10 -0.49
CA CYS A 89 -8.59 -13.55 -1.17
C CYS A 89 -7.48 -14.59 -1.33
N ALA A 90 -7.15 -15.34 -0.29
CA ALA A 90 -6.14 -16.39 -0.33
C ALA A 90 -6.48 -17.49 -1.35
N VAL A 91 -7.75 -17.94 -1.37
CA VAL A 91 -8.22 -18.94 -2.33
C VAL A 91 -8.17 -18.41 -3.76
N LEU A 92 -8.62 -17.17 -4.01
CA LEU A 92 -8.58 -16.55 -5.34
C LEU A 92 -7.14 -16.40 -5.84
N LEU A 93 -6.24 -15.90 -5.00
CA LEU A 93 -4.82 -15.76 -5.34
C LEU A 93 -4.17 -17.12 -5.68
N PHE A 94 -4.56 -18.18 -4.98
CA PHE A 94 -4.01 -19.52 -5.22
C PHE A 94 -4.59 -20.18 -6.48
N THR A 95 -5.91 -20.10 -6.66
CA THR A 95 -6.62 -20.82 -7.74
C THR A 95 -6.54 -20.10 -9.09
N MET A 96 -6.59 -18.77 -9.08
CA MET A 96 -6.68 -17.95 -10.30
C MET A 96 -5.35 -17.27 -10.67
N ARG A 97 -4.21 -17.76 -10.17
CA ARG A 97 -2.89 -17.14 -10.44
C ARG A 97 -2.64 -16.88 -11.93
N LYS A 98 -2.95 -17.86 -12.79
CA LYS A 98 -2.77 -17.75 -14.25
C LYS A 98 -3.71 -16.72 -14.89
N GLU A 99 -4.96 -16.67 -14.43
CA GLU A 99 -5.93 -15.71 -14.94
C GLU A 99 -5.59 -14.28 -14.49
N MET A 100 -5.15 -14.12 -13.23
CA MET A 100 -4.62 -12.86 -12.72
C MET A 100 -3.43 -12.39 -13.55
N GLU A 101 -2.48 -13.25 -13.89
CA GLU A 101 -1.34 -12.89 -14.73
C GLU A 101 -1.81 -12.37 -16.10
N SER A 102 -2.72 -13.09 -16.76
CA SER A 102 -3.27 -12.71 -18.07
C SER A 102 -4.10 -11.43 -18.06
N THR A 103 -4.58 -11.00 -16.89
CA THR A 103 -5.39 -9.79 -16.72
C THR A 103 -4.54 -8.60 -16.25
N LEU A 104 -3.62 -8.85 -15.32
CA LEU A 104 -2.80 -7.85 -14.66
C LEU A 104 -1.75 -7.27 -15.60
N GLN A 105 -1.07 -8.08 -16.40
CA GLN A 105 -0.06 -7.59 -17.34
C GLN A 105 -0.66 -6.60 -18.36
N PRO A 106 -1.80 -6.89 -19.04
CA PRO A 106 -2.45 -5.91 -19.92
C PRO A 106 -2.93 -4.65 -19.18
N MET A 107 -3.44 -4.78 -17.95
CA MET A 107 -3.83 -3.62 -17.14
C MET A 107 -2.62 -2.72 -16.83
N LEU A 108 -1.48 -3.29 -16.47
CA LEU A 108 -0.23 -2.55 -16.25
C LEU A 108 0.26 -1.88 -17.53
N GLN A 109 0.23 -2.57 -18.67
CA GLN A 109 0.58 -1.98 -19.96
C GLN A 109 -0.36 -0.84 -20.36
N ALA A 110 -1.67 -1.00 -20.12
CA ALA A 110 -2.65 0.06 -20.33
C ALA A 110 -2.40 1.27 -19.41
N SER A 111 -1.96 1.01 -18.18
CA SER A 111 -1.58 2.05 -17.22
C SER A 111 -0.37 2.84 -17.73
N ILE A 112 0.68 2.16 -18.22
CA ILE A 112 1.81 2.82 -18.89
C ILE A 112 1.32 3.63 -20.08
N ARG A 113 0.55 3.02 -20.98
CA ARG A 113 0.06 3.63 -22.20
C ARG A 113 -0.69 4.95 -21.94
N ASN A 114 -1.59 4.95 -20.96
CA ASN A 114 -2.56 6.03 -20.76
C ASN A 114 -2.13 7.08 -19.73
N SER A 115 -1.19 6.76 -18.84
CA SER A 115 -0.90 7.60 -17.68
C SER A 115 0.58 7.87 -17.45
N TYR A 116 1.49 7.06 -18.00
CA TYR A 116 2.92 7.27 -17.80
C TYR A 116 3.41 8.55 -18.51
N THR A 117 4.08 9.43 -17.77
CA THR A 117 4.54 10.75 -18.23
C THR A 117 6.06 10.92 -18.23
N GLY A 118 6.84 9.91 -17.82
CA GLY A 118 8.32 9.93 -17.85
C GLY A 118 8.99 10.15 -16.51
N ASP A 119 10.31 10.38 -16.50
CA ASP A 119 11.09 10.58 -15.26
C ASP A 119 10.56 11.77 -14.42
N ALA A 120 10.01 12.75 -15.11
CA ALA A 120 9.43 13.99 -14.62
C ALA A 120 8.00 13.85 -14.05
N GLY A 121 7.35 12.72 -14.31
CA GLY A 121 5.94 12.55 -13.97
C GLY A 121 5.68 12.48 -12.48
N VAL A 122 4.73 13.30 -12.01
CA VAL A 122 4.32 13.39 -10.60
C VAL A 122 3.05 12.59 -10.30
N ASP A 123 2.41 12.03 -11.32
CA ASP A 123 1.24 11.20 -11.13
C ASP A 123 1.62 9.86 -10.47
N VAL A 124 0.69 9.33 -9.68
CA VAL A 124 0.90 8.09 -8.90
C VAL A 124 1.31 6.91 -9.77
N THR A 125 0.85 6.87 -11.03
CA THR A 125 1.21 5.78 -11.96
C THR A 125 2.66 5.88 -12.37
N THR A 126 3.08 7.07 -12.81
CA THR A 126 4.45 7.32 -13.26
C THR A 126 5.46 7.11 -12.14
N LEU A 127 5.18 7.64 -10.96
CA LEU A 127 6.10 7.47 -9.85
C LEU A 127 6.16 6.03 -9.35
N GLY A 128 5.03 5.30 -9.37
CA GLY A 128 5.00 3.88 -9.08
C GLY A 128 5.87 3.07 -10.04
N PHE A 129 5.78 3.33 -11.34
CA PHE A 129 6.62 2.67 -12.34
C PHE A 129 8.10 3.08 -12.21
N ASN A 130 8.39 4.36 -12.03
CA ASN A 130 9.76 4.85 -11.82
C ASN A 130 10.42 4.22 -10.58
N PHE A 131 9.66 4.06 -9.48
CA PHE A 131 10.12 3.33 -8.31
C PHE A 131 10.37 1.85 -8.62
N LEU A 132 9.47 1.19 -9.37
CA LEU A 132 9.68 -0.21 -9.75
C LEU A 132 10.93 -0.38 -10.62
N PHE A 133 11.19 0.54 -11.56
CA PHE A 133 12.34 0.49 -12.45
C PHE A 133 13.67 0.52 -11.69
N THR A 134 13.74 1.36 -10.66
CA THR A 134 14.94 1.53 -9.83
C THR A 134 15.06 0.45 -8.76
N GLU A 135 13.99 0.12 -8.04
CA GLU A 135 14.00 -0.84 -6.94
C GLU A 135 14.22 -2.28 -7.43
N TRP A 136 13.63 -2.64 -8.57
CA TRP A 136 13.67 -4.01 -9.09
C TRP A 136 14.56 -4.17 -10.33
N ASP A 137 15.38 -3.17 -10.65
CA ASP A 137 16.35 -3.21 -11.76
C ASP A 137 15.70 -3.71 -13.06
N CYS A 138 14.61 -3.06 -13.48
CA CYS A 138 13.77 -3.49 -14.60
C CYS A 138 13.28 -2.29 -15.42
N CYS A 139 12.68 -2.54 -16.59
CA CYS A 139 12.13 -1.49 -17.44
C CYS A 139 10.91 -1.97 -18.22
N GLY A 140 9.78 -1.28 -18.06
CA GLY A 140 8.49 -1.67 -18.63
C GLY A 140 7.88 -2.90 -17.96
N VAL A 141 6.71 -3.35 -18.44
CA VAL A 141 6.00 -4.51 -17.86
C VAL A 141 6.72 -5.80 -18.27
N HIS A 142 6.94 -5.97 -19.57
CA HIS A 142 7.66 -7.07 -20.19
C HIS A 142 9.08 -6.67 -20.60
N ASN A 143 9.23 -5.47 -21.13
CA ASN A 143 10.51 -4.83 -21.45
C ASN A 143 10.27 -3.35 -21.80
N TYR A 144 11.36 -2.64 -22.12
CA TYR A 144 11.30 -1.22 -22.43
C TYR A 144 10.37 -0.81 -23.59
N THR A 145 10.03 -1.72 -24.53
CA THR A 145 9.18 -1.38 -25.67
C THR A 145 7.75 -1.02 -25.25
N ASP A 146 7.31 -1.47 -24.07
CA ASP A 146 6.03 -1.05 -23.48
C ASP A 146 5.94 0.47 -23.33
N LEU A 147 7.07 1.13 -23.07
CA LEU A 147 7.15 2.58 -22.87
C LEU A 147 7.06 3.35 -24.19
N HIS A 148 7.32 2.72 -25.33
CA HIS A 148 7.08 3.34 -26.64
C HIS A 148 5.60 3.57 -26.93
N LEU A 149 4.72 2.85 -26.23
CA LEU A 149 3.28 3.01 -26.34
C LEU A 149 2.72 4.07 -25.38
N ALA A 150 3.53 4.61 -24.47
CA ALA A 150 3.11 5.67 -23.54
C ALA A 150 2.76 6.94 -24.31
N THR A 151 1.46 7.27 -24.40
CA THR A 151 1.00 8.42 -25.21
C THR A 151 1.21 9.76 -24.52
N LYS A 152 1.41 9.75 -23.20
CA LYS A 152 1.61 10.97 -22.39
C LYS A 152 3.07 11.24 -22.03
N TRP A 153 3.98 10.34 -22.36
CA TRP A 153 5.40 10.53 -22.11
C TRP A 153 6.04 11.30 -23.26
N ASP A 154 6.43 12.54 -23.00
CA ASP A 154 7.30 13.28 -23.91
C ASP A 154 8.71 12.71 -23.83
N ARG A 155 9.10 11.99 -24.89
CA ARG A 155 10.41 11.36 -25.02
C ARG A 155 11.47 12.33 -25.54
N SER A 156 11.09 13.55 -25.92
CA SER A 156 12.04 14.51 -26.46
C SER A 156 12.80 15.22 -25.34
N VAL A 157 14.12 15.29 -25.49
CA VAL A 157 15.00 16.01 -24.57
C VAL A 157 15.90 16.95 -25.35
N MET A 158 16.11 18.16 -24.84
CA MET A 158 17.04 19.13 -25.42
C MET A 158 18.36 19.06 -24.66
N LEU A 159 19.43 18.65 -25.35
CA LEU A 159 20.79 18.64 -24.80
C LEU A 159 21.68 19.52 -25.70
N TYR A 160 22.30 20.55 -25.12
CA TYR A 160 23.19 21.49 -25.84
C TYR A 160 22.55 22.12 -27.09
N GLY A 161 21.24 22.36 -27.07
CA GLY A 161 20.49 22.94 -28.21
C GLY A 161 20.11 21.93 -29.31
N PHE A 162 20.39 20.64 -29.13
CA PHE A 162 19.96 19.57 -30.02
C PHE A 162 18.83 18.75 -29.40
N GLN A 163 17.85 18.38 -30.21
CA GLN A 163 16.72 17.54 -29.78
C GLN A 163 17.05 16.07 -29.99
N PHE A 164 16.98 15.30 -28.90
CA PHE A 164 17.13 13.85 -28.90
C PHE A 164 15.81 13.19 -28.49
N THR A 165 15.64 11.92 -28.86
CA THR A 165 14.50 11.10 -28.43
C THR A 165 15.01 10.01 -27.51
N MET A 166 14.51 9.97 -26.28
CA MET A 166 14.80 8.95 -25.30
C MET A 166 14.19 7.61 -25.72
N ALA A 167 15.01 6.57 -25.70
CA ALA A 167 14.59 5.19 -25.88
C ALA A 167 13.96 4.65 -24.58
N ILE A 168 14.53 5.02 -23.44
CA ILE A 168 14.05 4.65 -22.10
C ILE A 168 14.13 5.84 -21.13
N PRO A 169 13.30 5.86 -20.06
CA PRO A 169 13.45 6.79 -18.95
C PRO A 169 14.78 6.57 -18.21
N LEU A 170 15.32 7.63 -17.60
CA LEU A 170 16.51 7.58 -16.77
C LEU A 170 16.35 6.61 -15.59
N MET A 171 15.14 6.43 -15.07
CA MET A 171 14.86 5.47 -13.99
C MET A 171 15.08 4.00 -14.39
N CYS A 172 15.15 3.68 -15.68
CA CYS A 172 15.51 2.35 -16.19
C CYS A 172 17.05 2.14 -16.34
N CYS A 173 17.84 3.20 -16.17
CA CYS A 173 19.29 3.13 -16.23
C CYS A 173 19.85 2.55 -14.93
N LYS A 174 21.02 1.90 -15.02
CA LYS A 174 21.71 1.42 -13.82
C LYS A 174 22.24 2.63 -13.05
N LEU A 175 21.78 2.77 -11.83
CA LEU A 175 22.20 3.81 -10.91
C LEU A 175 23.47 3.37 -10.19
N ASP A 176 24.32 4.34 -9.84
CA ASP A 176 25.56 4.08 -9.11
C ASP A 176 25.41 4.61 -7.67
N GLY A 177 25.70 3.75 -6.69
CA GLY A 177 25.47 4.02 -5.26
C GLY A 177 24.20 3.38 -4.68
N THR A 178 24.05 3.45 -3.36
CA THR A 178 22.88 2.99 -2.59
C THR A 178 22.29 4.15 -1.80
N PHE A 179 20.97 4.14 -1.59
CA PHE A 179 20.31 5.14 -0.76
C PHE A 179 21.03 5.32 0.58
N PRO A 180 21.32 6.56 1.04
CA PRO A 180 20.91 7.85 0.48
C PRO A 180 21.86 8.46 -0.56
N ASN A 181 23.01 7.83 -0.87
CA ASN A 181 24.06 8.38 -1.74
C ASN A 181 23.88 7.94 -3.21
N MET A 182 22.67 8.13 -3.74
CA MET A 182 22.37 7.79 -5.14
C MET A 182 22.87 8.93 -6.05
N VAL A 183 23.76 8.62 -6.99
CA VAL A 183 24.25 9.58 -7.97
C VAL A 183 23.53 9.33 -9.30
N ILE A 184 23.15 10.41 -10.00
CA ILE A 184 22.67 10.36 -11.39
C ILE A 184 23.56 9.41 -12.20
N PRO A 185 22.99 8.56 -13.09
CA PRO A 185 23.77 7.58 -13.82
C PRO A 185 25.01 8.22 -14.47
N LYS A 186 26.20 7.61 -14.25
CA LYS A 186 27.48 8.06 -14.85
C LYS A 186 27.37 8.25 -16.36
N ASP A 187 26.44 7.55 -17.01
CA ASP A 187 26.11 7.66 -18.42
C ASP A 187 24.65 8.10 -18.63
N ALA A 188 24.36 9.40 -18.57
CA ALA A 188 23.04 9.94 -18.97
C ALA A 188 22.66 9.55 -20.42
N LEU A 189 23.65 9.16 -21.23
CA LEU A 189 23.48 8.58 -22.56
C LEU A 189 22.74 7.23 -22.57
N CYS A 190 22.60 6.55 -21.44
CA CYS A 190 21.83 5.31 -21.32
C CYS A 190 20.36 5.47 -21.76
N ALA A 191 19.75 6.62 -21.46
CA ALA A 191 18.37 6.93 -21.88
C ALA A 191 18.22 7.00 -23.41
N LEU A 192 19.30 7.35 -24.12
CA LEU A 192 19.34 7.45 -25.57
C LEU A 192 19.81 6.13 -26.24
N TYR A 193 20.84 5.51 -25.67
CA TYR A 193 21.52 4.32 -26.19
C TYR A 193 21.60 3.24 -25.10
N PRO A 194 20.49 2.56 -24.80
CA PRO A 194 20.46 1.55 -23.76
C PRO A 194 21.23 0.30 -24.17
N HIS A 195 22.11 -0.16 -23.28
CA HIS A 195 22.88 -1.39 -23.40
C HIS A 195 22.75 -2.23 -22.12
N SER A 196 23.00 -3.53 -22.19
CA SER A 196 22.90 -4.40 -21.00
C SER A 196 23.93 -4.08 -19.91
N SER A 197 24.97 -3.31 -20.26
CA SER A 197 25.99 -2.83 -19.31
C SER A 197 25.52 -1.62 -18.50
N ASN A 198 24.80 -0.67 -19.12
CA ASN A 198 24.41 0.62 -18.51
C ASN A 198 22.91 0.72 -18.14
N SER A 199 22.08 -0.24 -18.54
CA SER A 199 20.63 -0.20 -18.34
C SER A 199 20.02 -1.57 -18.08
N ASN A 200 18.78 -1.58 -17.57
CA ASN A 200 17.98 -2.78 -17.36
C ASN A 200 16.88 -2.95 -18.44
N TYR A 201 17.05 -2.33 -19.61
CA TYR A 201 16.02 -2.21 -20.66
C TYR A 201 15.37 -3.52 -21.13
N HIS A 202 16.08 -4.65 -21.07
CA HIS A 202 15.61 -5.95 -21.54
C HIS A 202 14.81 -6.74 -20.49
N LYS A 203 14.79 -6.28 -19.22
CA LYS A 203 14.11 -6.98 -18.13
C LYS A 203 12.75 -6.35 -17.85
N GLY A 204 11.69 -7.15 -17.93
CA GLY A 204 10.34 -6.72 -17.55
C GLY A 204 10.14 -6.71 -16.03
N CYS A 205 9.51 -5.65 -15.51
CA CYS A 205 9.27 -5.52 -14.08
C CYS A 205 8.29 -6.55 -13.54
N TYR A 206 7.34 -7.05 -14.34
CA TYR A 206 6.42 -8.08 -13.87
C TYR A 206 7.19 -9.35 -13.46
N ALA A 207 8.14 -9.79 -14.29
CA ALA A 207 8.92 -10.99 -14.04
C ALA A 207 9.88 -10.83 -12.85
N GLU A 208 10.54 -9.68 -12.71
CA GLU A 208 11.43 -9.42 -11.55
C GLU A 208 10.64 -9.28 -10.25
N VAL A 209 9.48 -8.62 -10.25
CA VAL A 209 8.59 -8.57 -9.09
C VAL A 209 8.09 -9.97 -8.73
N GLU A 210 7.68 -10.78 -9.70
CA GLU A 210 7.26 -12.16 -9.44
C GLU A 210 8.40 -12.99 -8.83
N LYS A 211 9.62 -12.87 -9.35
CA LYS A 211 10.80 -13.54 -8.81
C LYS A 211 11.07 -13.14 -7.36
N SER A 212 10.87 -11.86 -7.03
CA SER A 212 11.01 -11.34 -5.68
C SER A 212 9.90 -11.81 -4.74
N ILE A 213 8.65 -11.87 -5.22
CA ILE A 213 7.54 -12.49 -4.47
C ILE A 213 7.87 -13.96 -4.19
N ASN A 214 8.31 -14.71 -5.19
CA ASN A 214 8.69 -16.11 -5.04
C ASN A 214 9.87 -16.29 -4.05
N LYS A 215 10.79 -15.34 -3.99
CA LYS A 215 11.90 -15.36 -3.02
C LYS A 215 11.40 -15.22 -1.58
N TYR A 216 10.43 -14.33 -1.33
CA TYR A 216 9.89 -14.06 0.00
C TYR A 216 8.56 -14.78 0.30
N GLN A 217 8.14 -15.70 -0.57
CA GLN A 217 6.80 -16.32 -0.52
C GLN A 217 6.49 -16.97 0.84
N TYR A 218 7.47 -17.64 1.46
CA TYR A 218 7.27 -18.28 2.75
C TYR A 218 7.04 -17.28 3.89
N ILE A 219 7.67 -16.11 3.82
CA ILE A 219 7.46 -15.03 4.79
C ILE A 219 6.06 -14.44 4.62
N ILE A 220 5.62 -14.22 3.37
CA ILE A 220 4.30 -13.70 3.04
C ILE A 220 3.19 -14.67 3.47
N ILE A 221 3.34 -15.96 3.17
CA ILE A 221 2.38 -16.99 3.59
C ILE A 221 2.39 -17.11 5.12
N GLY A 222 3.58 -17.09 5.74
CA GLY A 222 3.72 -17.15 7.19
C GLY A 222 3.05 -15.99 7.91
N SER A 223 3.17 -14.76 7.40
CA SER A 223 2.49 -13.60 7.98
C SER A 223 0.97 -13.71 7.87
N GLY A 224 0.44 -14.17 6.74
CA GLY A 224 -1.00 -14.42 6.56
C GLY A 224 -1.54 -15.48 7.54
N ILE A 225 -0.85 -16.61 7.70
CA ILE A 225 -1.24 -17.62 8.71
C ILE A 225 -1.21 -17.02 10.11
N GLY A 226 -0.21 -16.20 10.43
CA GLY A 226 -0.12 -15.50 11.71
C GLY A 226 -1.33 -14.59 11.97
N VAL A 227 -1.76 -13.83 10.97
CA VAL A 227 -2.96 -12.97 11.05
C VAL A 227 -4.20 -13.83 11.29
N LEU A 228 -4.44 -14.87 10.50
CA LEU A 228 -5.58 -15.77 10.68
C LEU A 228 -5.64 -16.38 12.08
N VAL A 229 -4.50 -16.81 12.64
CA VAL A 229 -4.45 -17.37 14.01
C VAL A 229 -4.83 -16.30 15.04
N LEU A 230 -4.35 -15.07 14.89
CA LEU A 230 -4.69 -13.96 15.79
C LEU A 230 -6.18 -13.61 15.71
N GLU A 231 -6.75 -13.58 14.51
CA GLU A 231 -8.17 -13.31 14.31
C GLU A 231 -9.06 -14.39 14.93
N ILE A 232 -8.78 -15.67 14.65
CA ILE A 232 -9.51 -16.80 15.23
C ILE A 232 -9.41 -16.78 16.76
N GLY A 233 -8.21 -16.55 17.30
CA GLY A 233 -7.99 -16.43 18.74
C GLY A 233 -8.82 -15.31 19.37
N SER A 234 -8.88 -14.15 18.70
CA SER A 234 -9.67 -13.00 19.16
C SER A 234 -11.19 -13.24 19.12
N ILE A 235 -11.68 -13.97 18.12
CA ILE A 235 -13.09 -14.37 18.01
C ILE A 235 -13.45 -15.33 19.15
N ILE A 236 -12.61 -16.36 19.39
CA ILE A 236 -12.82 -17.32 20.47
C ILE A 236 -12.87 -16.60 21.82
N ALA A 237 -11.90 -15.73 22.11
CA ALA A 237 -11.86 -14.94 23.33
C ALA A 237 -13.12 -14.06 23.50
N SER A 238 -13.57 -13.41 22.41
CA SER A 238 -14.77 -12.58 22.41
C SER A 238 -16.04 -13.39 22.72
N ILE A 239 -16.14 -14.62 22.19
CA ILE A 239 -17.27 -15.53 22.48
C ILE A 239 -17.28 -15.96 23.95
N TYR A 240 -16.12 -16.30 24.52
CA TYR A 240 -16.00 -16.64 25.94
C TYR A 240 -16.45 -15.49 26.82
N LEU A 241 -15.95 -14.29 26.54
CA LEU A 241 -16.31 -13.08 27.28
C LEU A 241 -17.81 -12.76 27.14
N PHE A 242 -18.38 -12.91 25.95
CA PHE A 242 -19.80 -12.71 25.72
C PHE A 242 -20.67 -13.68 26.54
N LYS A 243 -20.28 -14.97 26.61
CA LYS A 243 -20.95 -15.98 27.45
C LYS A 243 -20.90 -15.61 28.93
N GLU A 244 -19.74 -15.18 29.42
CA GLU A 244 -19.58 -14.75 30.82
C GLU A 244 -20.49 -13.55 31.14
N LEU A 245 -20.54 -12.54 30.26
CA LEU A 245 -21.42 -11.38 30.42
C LEU A 245 -22.91 -11.74 30.35
N LEU A 246 -23.29 -12.77 29.58
CA LEU A 246 -24.65 -13.32 29.60
C LEU A 246 -24.96 -13.99 30.93
N PHE A 247 -24.05 -14.80 31.45
CA PHE A 247 -24.20 -15.47 32.74
C PHE A 247 -24.33 -14.47 33.89
N LEU A 248 -23.46 -13.46 33.96
CA LEU A 248 -23.52 -12.40 34.97
C LEU A 248 -24.84 -11.61 34.91
N LYS A 249 -25.30 -11.26 33.71
CA LYS A 249 -26.59 -10.56 33.55
C LYS A 249 -27.77 -11.43 34.02
N ARG A 250 -27.75 -12.74 33.74
CA ARG A 250 -28.78 -13.68 34.23
C ARG A 250 -28.77 -13.77 35.76
N LYS A 251 -27.60 -13.85 36.39
CA LYS A 251 -27.47 -13.84 37.86
C LYS A 251 -27.98 -12.53 38.47
N LEU A 252 -27.61 -11.38 37.93
CA LEU A 252 -28.08 -10.09 38.43
C LEU A 252 -29.60 -9.93 38.31
N LEU A 253 -30.19 -10.36 37.20
CA LEU A 253 -31.65 -10.36 37.01
C LEU A 253 -32.38 -11.36 37.93
N ALA A 254 -31.71 -12.43 38.38
CA ALA A 254 -32.29 -13.38 39.34
C ALA A 254 -32.26 -12.84 40.78
N VAL A 255 -31.32 -11.94 41.10
CA VAL A 255 -31.15 -11.36 42.46
C VAL A 255 -31.91 -10.05 42.64
N THR A 256 -32.20 -9.31 41.56
CA THR A 256 -33.00 -8.07 41.64
C THR A 256 -34.49 -8.39 41.61
N PRO A 257 -35.25 -8.24 42.71
CA PRO A 257 -36.70 -8.37 42.66
C PRO A 257 -37.26 -7.30 41.71
N ARG A 258 -38.18 -7.68 40.82
CA ARG A 258 -39.00 -6.71 40.07
C ARG A 258 -39.72 -5.84 41.08
N THR A 259 -39.27 -4.62 41.32
CA THR A 259 -40.13 -3.62 41.92
C THR A 259 -41.29 -3.39 40.94
N PRO A 260 -42.55 -3.63 41.34
CA PRO A 260 -43.68 -3.35 40.47
C PRO A 260 -43.68 -1.84 40.18
N ARG A 261 -43.78 -1.51 38.90
CA ARG A 261 -43.94 -0.14 38.42
C ARG A 261 -45.33 0.32 38.89
N VAL A 262 -45.40 0.97 40.06
CA VAL A 262 -46.63 1.57 40.57
C VAL A 262 -46.99 2.73 39.63
N TRP A 263 -47.82 2.46 38.63
CA TRP A 263 -48.65 3.48 38.00
C TRP A 263 -49.76 3.81 39.00
N GLY A 264 -49.46 4.73 39.90
CA GLY A 264 -50.38 5.29 40.88
C GLY A 264 -50.82 6.67 40.43
N VAL A 265 -52.02 6.71 39.87
CA VAL A 265 -52.86 7.87 39.54
C VAL A 265 -52.76 8.98 40.59
N LEU A 266 -52.48 10.21 40.15
CA LEU A 266 -52.92 11.43 40.82
C LEU A 266 -53.56 12.32 39.75
N ASN A 267 -54.88 12.13 39.61
CA ASN A 267 -55.81 13.10 39.06
C ASN A 267 -56.30 13.98 40.23
N PHE A 268 -56.47 15.27 39.92
CA PHE A 268 -56.93 16.41 40.74
C PHE A 268 -55.90 17.06 41.66
#